data_AF-A0A151NNV1-F1
#
_entry.id   AF-A0A151NNV1-F1
#
_cell.length_a   1.000
_cell.length_b   1.000
_cell.length_c   1.000
_cell.angle_alpha   90.00
_cell.angle_beta   90.00
_cell.angle_gamma   90.00
#
_symmetry.space_group_name_H-M   'P 1'
#
loop_
_entity.id
_entity.type
_entity.pdbx_description
1 polymer ?
#
loop_
_entity_poly.entity_id
_entity_poly.type
_entity_poly.pdbx_seq_one_letter_code
_entity_poly.pdbx_strand_id
1 'polypeptide(L)'
;MEDPDMAAYANAQPMPMTAVDVLGQNLQALTQIVDSQQQMFDCQQEWLRRSQVSFKMPKMMKDDDPEAYIEAFEHHALLTSLPQDYWASQLGALVVGAAQAAYRAILREEARDYEHLRDMGMAVRRRVH
;
A
#
# COMPACT_ATOMS: atom_id res chain seq x y z
N MET A 1 -0.44 46.46 36.65
CA MET A 1 -0.26 45.02 36.39
C MET A 1 0.33 44.93 34.99
N GLU A 2 1.65 45.04 34.88
CA GLU A 2 2.36 44.73 33.64
C GLU A 2 2.26 43.22 33.37
N ASP A 3 1.82 42.90 32.16
CA ASP A 3 1.78 41.55 31.58
C ASP A 3 3.22 41.03 31.42
N PRO A 4 3.59 39.87 32.00
CA PRO A 4 4.96 39.41 31.99
C PRO A 4 5.36 38.93 30.59
N ASP A 5 6.12 39.78 29.92
CA ASP A 5 7.16 39.46 28.94
C ASP A 5 6.83 38.34 27.92
N MET A 6 5.93 38.67 26.98
CA MET A 6 5.72 37.92 25.74
C MET A 6 6.99 37.77 24.87
N ALA A 7 8.08 38.50 25.16
CA ALA A 7 9.35 38.37 24.43
C ALA A 7 10.17 37.15 24.88
N ALA A 8 9.89 36.60 26.06
CA ALA A 8 10.54 35.38 26.55
C ALA A 8 10.10 34.12 25.75
N TYR A 9 8.85 34.09 25.27
CA TYR A 9 8.34 32.98 24.44
C TYR A 9 8.73 33.12 22.95
N ALA A 10 9.08 34.33 22.48
CA ALA A 10 9.45 34.58 21.09
C ALA A 10 10.88 34.11 20.74
N ASN A 11 11.72 33.85 21.74
CA ASN A 11 13.14 33.48 21.56
C ASN A 11 13.45 32.00 21.82
N ALA A 12 12.43 31.16 22.03
CA ALA A 12 12.61 29.71 22.09
C ALA A 12 12.91 29.16 20.67
N GLN A 13 14.14 29.39 20.20
CA GLN A 13 14.68 28.72 19.02
C GLN A 13 14.63 27.21 19.28
N PRO A 14 14.02 26.41 18.38
CA PRO A 14 14.01 24.96 18.54
C PRO A 14 15.45 24.49 18.66
N MET A 15 15.75 23.71 19.71
CA MET A 15 17.10 23.20 19.92
C MET A 15 17.55 22.47 18.66
N PRO A 16 18.71 22.85 18.07
CA PRO A 16 19.18 22.21 16.87
C PRO A 16 19.45 20.73 17.19
N MET A 17 18.72 19.83 16.52
CA MET A 17 18.95 18.40 16.66
C MET A 17 20.41 18.09 16.35
N THR A 18 21.03 17.28 17.21
CA THR A 18 22.39 16.83 16.95
C THR A 18 22.38 15.77 15.85
N ALA A 19 23.52 15.57 15.19
CA ALA A 19 23.65 14.53 14.18
C ALA A 19 23.31 13.12 14.71
N VAL A 20 23.51 12.90 16.02
CA VAL A 20 23.17 11.65 16.71
C VAL A 20 21.66 11.48 16.84
N ASP A 21 20.93 12.56 17.14
CA ASP A 21 19.46 12.52 17.24
C ASP A 21 18.82 12.22 15.88
N VAL A 22 19.33 12.84 14.82
CA VAL A 22 18.86 12.60 13.43
C VAL A 22 19.12 11.15 13.01
N LEU A 23 20.27 10.59 13.38
CA LEU A 23 20.60 9.19 13.08
C LEU A 23 19.66 8.22 13.83
N GLY A 24 19.39 8.49 15.11
CA GLY A 24 18.45 7.71 15.91
C GLY A 24 17.02 7.73 15.34
N GLN A 25 16.55 8.90 14.91
CA GLN A 25 15.23 9.04 14.29
C GLN A 25 15.12 8.29 12.97
N ASN A 26 16.15 8.34 12.12
CA ASN A 26 16.14 7.60 10.86
C ASN A 26 16.12 6.08 11.08
N LEU A 27 16.89 5.57 12.04
CA LEU A 27 16.85 4.13 12.37
C LEU A 27 15.46 3.70 12.87
N GLN A 28 14.83 4.53 13.68
CA GLN A 28 13.47 4.27 14.15
C GLN A 28 12.45 4.32 13.00
N ALA A 29 12.56 5.30 12.10
CA ALA A 29 11.68 5.40 10.93
C ALA A 29 11.83 4.20 10.00
N LEU A 30 13.07 3.76 9.74
CA LEU A 30 13.34 2.57 8.91
C LEU A 30 12.77 1.29 9.53
N THR A 31 12.87 1.15 10.85
CA THR A 31 12.28 0.01 11.57
C THR A 31 10.76 -0.01 11.38
N GLN A 32 10.09 1.13 11.58
CA GLN A 32 8.65 1.24 11.39
C GLN A 32 8.22 0.96 9.94
N ILE A 33 9.00 1.40 8.95
CA ILE A 33 8.75 1.12 7.55
C ILE A 33 8.82 -0.38 7.28
N VAL A 34 9.85 -1.05 7.79
CA VAL A 34 10.01 -2.51 7.62
C VAL A 34 8.88 -3.27 8.32
N ASP A 35 8.52 -2.90 9.54
CA ASP A 35 7.43 -3.55 10.29
C ASP A 35 6.08 -3.36 9.59
N SER A 36 5.80 -2.16 9.07
CA SER A 36 4.57 -1.87 8.33
C SER A 36 4.51 -2.64 7.02
N GLN A 37 5.63 -2.78 6.32
CA GLN A 37 5.71 -3.59 5.10
C GLN A 37 5.52 -5.08 5.38
N GLN A 38 6.12 -5.58 6.47
CA GLN A 38 5.96 -6.98 6.88
C GLN A 38 4.52 -7.27 7.29
N GLN A 39 3.89 -6.41 8.10
CA GLN A 39 2.47 -6.55 8.46
C GLN A 39 1.55 -6.50 7.24
N MET A 40 1.81 -5.58 6.29
CA MET A 40 1.05 -5.51 5.06
C MET A 40 1.19 -6.80 4.24
N PHE A 41 2.39 -7.37 4.18
CA PHE A 41 2.65 -8.64 3.49
C PHE A 41 1.94 -9.82 4.17
N ASP A 42 2.00 -9.90 5.50
CA ASP A 42 1.36 -10.95 6.28
C ASP A 42 -0.17 -10.87 6.19
N CYS A 43 -0.74 -9.66 6.26
CA CYS A 43 -2.15 -9.42 6.03
C CYS A 43 -2.58 -9.83 4.62
N GLN A 44 -1.81 -9.48 3.58
CA GLN A 44 -2.07 -9.93 2.22
C GLN A 44 -2.02 -11.46 2.11
N GLN A 45 -1.02 -12.12 2.72
CA GLN A 45 -0.88 -13.57 2.71
C GLN A 45 -2.03 -14.29 3.42
N GLU A 46 -2.43 -13.82 4.60
CA GLU A 46 -3.55 -14.39 5.35
C GLU A 46 -4.87 -14.19 4.59
N TRP A 47 -5.07 -13.01 4.02
CA TRP A 47 -6.24 -12.71 3.18
C TRP A 47 -6.27 -13.61 1.92
N LEU A 48 -5.11 -13.86 1.29
CA LEU A 48 -4.96 -14.78 0.16
C LEU A 48 -5.23 -16.24 0.55
N ARG A 49 -4.82 -16.67 1.75
CA ARG A 49 -5.11 -18.02 2.25
C ARG A 49 -6.60 -18.24 2.47
N ARG A 50 -7.31 -17.25 3.02
CA ARG A 50 -8.75 -17.35 3.29
C ARG A 50 -9.59 -17.42 2.03
N SER A 51 -9.16 -16.75 0.96
CA SER A 51 -9.86 -16.75 -0.32
C SER A 51 -9.61 -18.02 -1.15
N GLN A 52 -8.47 -18.72 -0.94
CA GLN A 52 -8.13 -19.98 -1.63
C GLN A 52 -8.98 -21.19 -1.21
N VAL A 53 -9.65 -21.16 -0.06
CA VAL A 53 -10.31 -22.37 0.49
C VAL A 53 -11.53 -22.83 -0.32
N SER A 54 -12.06 -21.98 -1.22
CA SER A 54 -13.25 -22.28 -2.02
C SER A 54 -13.10 -22.10 -3.55
N PHE A 55 -12.08 -21.37 -4.02
CA PHE A 55 -11.90 -21.05 -5.44
C PHE A 55 -10.80 -21.94 -6.06
N LYS A 56 -11.20 -22.92 -6.89
CA LYS A 56 -10.28 -23.92 -7.46
C LYS A 56 -10.10 -23.71 -8.96
N MET A 57 -9.17 -22.83 -9.31
CA MET A 57 -8.70 -22.65 -10.67
C MET A 57 -7.22 -23.07 -10.78
N PRO A 58 -6.77 -23.71 -11.88
CA PRO A 58 -5.35 -24.01 -12.10
C PRO A 58 -4.54 -22.72 -12.22
N LYS A 59 -3.30 -22.69 -11.69
CA LYS A 59 -2.38 -21.55 -11.88
C LYS A 59 -2.03 -21.34 -13.36
N MET A 60 -1.83 -20.09 -13.74
CA MET A 60 -1.36 -19.71 -15.07
C MET A 60 0.05 -20.24 -15.32
N MET A 61 0.23 -20.92 -16.44
CA MET A 61 1.51 -21.41 -16.93
C MET A 61 2.20 -20.34 -17.79
N LYS A 62 3.51 -20.49 -17.99
CA LYS A 62 4.29 -19.54 -18.80
C LYS A 62 3.82 -19.43 -20.26
N ASP A 63 3.24 -20.51 -20.78
CA ASP A 63 2.81 -20.62 -22.17
C ASP A 63 1.31 -20.34 -22.33
N ASP A 64 0.60 -20.07 -21.23
CA ASP A 64 -0.82 -19.71 -21.27
C ASP A 64 -0.98 -18.27 -21.77
N ASP A 65 -2.01 -18.04 -22.58
CA ASP A 65 -2.39 -16.71 -23.04
C ASP A 65 -2.97 -15.87 -21.87
N PRO A 66 -2.41 -14.70 -21.54
CA PRO A 66 -2.86 -13.89 -20.41
C PRO A 66 -4.32 -13.43 -20.52
N GLU A 67 -4.75 -12.95 -21.68
CA GLU A 67 -6.13 -12.54 -21.91
C GLU A 67 -7.12 -13.70 -21.74
N ALA A 68 -6.87 -14.85 -22.38
CA ALA A 68 -7.74 -16.02 -22.27
C ALA A 68 -7.79 -16.57 -20.84
N TYR A 69 -6.68 -16.47 -20.09
CA TYR A 69 -6.63 -16.88 -18.69
C TYR A 69 -7.47 -15.96 -17.79
N ILE A 70 -7.41 -14.64 -18.01
CA ILE A 70 -8.22 -13.66 -17.29
C ILE A 70 -9.71 -13.85 -17.61
N GLU A 71 -10.08 -14.09 -18.87
CA GLU A 71 -11.46 -14.37 -19.26
C GLU A 71 -12.00 -15.65 -18.59
N ALA A 72 -11.20 -16.72 -18.57
CA ALA A 72 -11.54 -17.96 -17.88
C ALA A 72 -11.71 -17.74 -16.36
N PHE A 73 -10.92 -16.84 -15.78
CA PHE A 73 -11.02 -16.47 -14.37
C PHE A 73 -12.33 -15.73 -14.07
N GLU A 74 -12.68 -14.72 -14.86
CA GLU A 74 -13.93 -13.96 -14.68
C GLU A 74 -15.15 -14.87 -14.79
N HIS A 75 -15.16 -15.77 -15.78
CA HIS A 75 -16.24 -16.74 -15.94
C HIS A 75 -16.34 -17.68 -14.73
N HIS A 76 -15.20 -18.17 -14.21
CA HIS A 76 -15.18 -19.03 -13.01
C HIS A 76 -15.59 -18.29 -11.73
N ALA A 77 -15.20 -17.02 -11.59
CA ALA A 77 -15.58 -16.13 -10.50
C ALA A 77 -17.09 -15.88 -10.46
N LEU A 78 -17.70 -15.64 -11.62
CA LEU A 78 -19.16 -15.54 -11.75
C LEU A 78 -19.86 -16.85 -11.39
N LEU A 79 -19.37 -17.99 -11.91
CA LEU A 79 -19.95 -19.31 -11.65
C LEU A 79 -19.91 -19.72 -10.18
N THR A 80 -18.82 -19.37 -9.48
CA THR A 80 -18.64 -19.68 -8.05
C THR A 80 -19.20 -18.61 -7.13
N SER A 81 -19.81 -17.54 -7.68
CA SER A 81 -20.28 -16.38 -6.93
C SER A 81 -19.17 -15.79 -6.05
N LEU A 82 -17.93 -15.76 -6.54
CA LEU A 82 -16.81 -15.14 -5.86
C LEU A 82 -17.09 -13.64 -5.72
N PRO A 83 -17.11 -13.06 -4.51
CA PRO A 83 -17.37 -11.63 -4.36
C PRO A 83 -16.26 -10.82 -5.03
N GLN A 84 -16.63 -9.72 -5.71
CA GLN A 84 -15.73 -8.93 -6.55
C GLN A 84 -14.51 -8.39 -5.80
N ASP A 85 -14.69 -8.06 -4.51
CA ASP A 85 -13.61 -7.64 -3.62
C ASP A 85 -12.49 -8.70 -3.50
N TYR A 86 -12.78 -9.97 -3.84
CA TYR A 86 -11.80 -11.06 -3.83
C TYR A 86 -11.10 -11.32 -5.16
N TRP A 87 -11.55 -10.69 -6.26
CA TRP A 87 -11.09 -11.04 -7.61
C TRP A 87 -9.62 -10.73 -7.83
N ALA A 88 -9.22 -9.49 -7.52
CA ALA A 88 -7.86 -8.97 -7.64
C ALA A 88 -6.81 -9.93 -7.06
N SER A 89 -7.06 -10.37 -5.84
CA SER A 89 -6.11 -11.19 -5.10
C SER A 89 -6.18 -12.67 -5.47
N GLN A 90 -7.36 -13.21 -5.79
CA GLN A 90 -7.45 -14.58 -6.32
C GLN A 90 -6.70 -14.68 -7.66
N LEU A 91 -6.89 -13.70 -8.54
CA LEU A 91 -6.14 -13.58 -9.79
C LEU A 91 -4.63 -13.43 -9.50
N GLY A 92 -4.24 -12.59 -8.55
CA GLY A 92 -2.82 -12.40 -8.16
C GLY A 92 -2.11 -13.64 -7.58
N ALA A 93 -2.84 -14.59 -6.98
CA ALA A 93 -2.30 -15.88 -6.54
C ALA A 93 -2.20 -16.93 -7.67
N LEU A 94 -3.04 -16.77 -8.68
CA LEU A 94 -3.20 -17.69 -9.80
C LEU A 94 -2.25 -17.35 -10.95
N VAL A 95 -1.99 -16.08 -11.16
CA VAL A 95 -1.02 -15.58 -12.15
C VAL A 95 0.41 -15.75 -11.62
N VAL A 96 1.29 -16.33 -12.44
CA VAL A 96 2.68 -16.66 -12.06
C VAL A 96 3.68 -15.89 -12.95
N GLY A 97 4.86 -15.54 -12.41
CA GLY A 97 5.97 -15.04 -13.21
C GLY A 97 5.78 -13.61 -13.72
N ALA A 98 6.01 -13.37 -15.02
CA ALA A 98 6.01 -12.03 -15.61
C ALA A 98 4.65 -11.32 -15.50
N ALA A 99 3.55 -12.06 -15.63
CA ALA A 99 2.21 -11.53 -15.48
C ALA A 99 1.90 -11.13 -14.02
N GLN A 100 2.48 -11.82 -13.02
CA GLN A 100 2.37 -11.42 -11.62
C GLN A 100 3.18 -10.15 -11.34
N ALA A 101 4.35 -10.01 -11.98
CA ALA A 101 5.15 -8.80 -11.92
C ALA A 101 4.42 -7.60 -12.57
N ALA A 102 3.77 -7.80 -13.71
CA ALA A 102 2.94 -6.78 -14.36
C ALA A 102 1.75 -6.39 -13.48
N TYR A 103 1.02 -7.38 -12.92
CA TYR A 103 -0.08 -7.12 -12.00
C TYR A 103 0.34 -6.32 -10.77
N ARG A 104 1.49 -6.66 -10.17
CA ARG A 104 2.07 -5.90 -9.04
C ARG A 104 2.55 -4.50 -9.44
N ALA A 105 3.02 -4.32 -10.68
CA ALA A 105 3.47 -3.03 -11.17
C ALA A 105 2.29 -2.07 -11.36
N ILE A 106 1.19 -2.56 -11.95
CA ILE A 106 -0.07 -1.83 -12.16
C ILE A 106 -0.65 -1.36 -10.82
N LEU A 107 -0.84 -2.29 -9.86
CA LEU A 107 -1.34 -1.96 -8.52
C LEU A 107 -0.47 -0.94 -7.78
N ARG A 108 0.85 -0.96 -7.99
CA ARG A 108 1.79 -0.03 -7.37
C ARG A 108 1.73 1.36 -8.02
N GLU A 109 1.39 1.42 -9.29
CA GLU A 109 1.19 2.66 -10.04
C GLU A 109 -0.13 3.32 -9.63
N GLU A 110 -1.24 2.57 -9.58
CA GLU A 110 -2.53 3.13 -9.10
C GLU A 110 -2.48 3.56 -7.63
N ALA A 111 -1.77 2.83 -6.76
CA ALA A 111 -1.57 3.25 -5.38
C ALA A 111 -0.77 4.56 -5.27
N ARG A 112 0.21 4.79 -6.18
CA ARG A 112 0.97 6.05 -6.23
C ARG A 112 0.12 7.22 -6.73
N ASP A 113 -0.77 6.98 -7.68
CA ASP A 113 -1.71 7.99 -8.16
C ASP A 113 -2.71 8.37 -7.07
N TYR A 114 -3.20 7.41 -6.28
CA TYR A 114 -4.07 7.70 -5.14
C TYR A 114 -3.35 8.51 -4.05
N GLU A 115 -2.09 8.17 -3.73
CA GLU A 115 -1.25 8.96 -2.81
C GLU A 115 -1.04 10.39 -3.34
N HIS A 116 -0.77 10.55 -4.65
CA HIS A 116 -0.63 11.87 -5.27
C HIS A 116 -1.92 12.70 -5.20
N LEU A 117 -3.07 12.08 -5.46
CA LEU A 117 -4.37 12.74 -5.36
C LEU A 117 -4.69 13.13 -3.90
N ARG A 118 -4.34 12.27 -2.93
CA ARG A 118 -4.50 12.56 -1.49
C ARG A 118 -3.62 13.73 -1.06
N ASP A 119 -2.34 13.72 -1.44
CA ASP A 119 -1.39 14.75 -1.06
C ASP A 119 -1.71 16.09 -1.73
N MET A 120 -2.19 16.07 -2.99
CA MET A 120 -2.70 17.25 -3.69
C MET A 120 -3.96 17.80 -3.02
N GLY A 121 -4.90 16.94 -2.61
CA GLY A 121 -6.08 17.32 -1.85
C GLY A 121 -5.75 17.94 -0.48
N MET A 122 -4.74 17.41 0.22
CA MET A 122 -4.22 17.99 1.45
C MET A 122 -3.51 19.33 1.21
N ALA A 123 -2.78 19.49 0.10
CA ALA A 123 -2.10 20.73 -0.26
C ALA A 123 -3.08 21.86 -0.62
N VAL A 124 -4.20 21.54 -1.27
CA VAL A 124 -5.28 22.50 -1.58
C VAL A 124 -6.00 22.94 -0.29
N ARG A 125 -6.25 22.01 0.63
CA ARG A 125 -6.89 22.30 1.93
C ARG A 125 -6.02 23.16 2.85
N ARG A 126 -4.70 23.12 2.69
CA ARG A 126 -3.73 23.91 3.47
C ARG A 126 -3.50 25.33 2.92
N ARG A 127 -4.11 25.70 1.78
CA ARG A 127 -3.99 27.02 1.14
C ARG A 127 -5.20 27.94 1.38
N VAL A 128 -6.17 27.51 2.20
CA VAL A 128 -7.45 28.20 2.47
C VAL A 128 -7.59 28.68 3.93
N HIS A 129 -6.53 28.60 4.73
CA HIS A 129 -6.45 29.20 6.07
C HIS A 129 -5.20 30.08 6.16
#